data_AF-A0A957P3T8-F1
#
_entry.id   AF-A0A957P3T8-F1
#
_cell.length_a   1.000
_cell.length_b   1.000
_cell.length_c   1.000
_cell.angle_alpha   90.00
_cell.angle_beta   90.00
_cell.angle_gamma   90.00
#
_symmetry.space_group_name_H-M   'P 1'
#
loop_
_entity.id
_entity.type
_entity.pdbx_description
1 polymer ?
#
loop_
_entity_poly.entity_id
_entity_poly.type
_entity_poly.pdbx_seq_one_letter_code
_entity_poly.pdbx_strand_id
1 'polypeptide(L)'
;NPNDPWHHIDAMYAHYAMCDAQDTLYVLDDLIPSLSGGKWSMDQFFLNFFAANWALAWADPATQSELVYLDDDPGTHNGAPLTQSASLSSGSQTWSSTSPDDYAAEYFEITPQNDCKYVEVSVDGQAGARLGINLMAADTSAPTSVSRSASIGEDYVRLFAGAGVHNKIVAAVNSFQSKYDYDVTFTCVSPQVEIMEPRQSNFALVGEPASPIAFLTRLRVTSNGVPVRGLVDSSFTFEAEGDAVNVVPGSFQEVGEEYWATMLPPIKPAGTTFVDYKACLSGTLCDTETDALLYVLPGNSDIGLVFDASGSMSTEDVTGEGTRIFNAQRAGKVVADLARAGDRLMVTDFSALNNPPNCGNTNMDCQLDLRLLLPRTDVIVPATINAAKSAIEAITARDWTPIGPALQDAKNKLLAAPFSLNPKHIFLLSDGEENVKPLYNDVRQELIDSGVVINTIAFGPEADETQMAQIAADTGGEYRPVPTTDSGAIMAASTDEMNALAAMNAPTEVQAAMSIQRLPNHLGLAEAYDYFETEAQDAARIFYVAQRNVPGGEWRESVALVDKSASTLRIVVAGDQPDSPGC
;
A
#
# COMPACT_ATOMS: atom_id res chain seq x y z
N ASN A 1 -18.80 4.68 -50.85
CA ASN A 1 -19.94 4.44 -51.78
C ASN A 1 -19.41 3.52 -52.87
N PRO A 2 -19.95 2.31 -53.08
CA PRO A 2 -19.41 1.35 -54.04
C PRO A 2 -19.51 1.78 -55.52
N ASN A 3 -20.12 2.94 -55.82
CA ASN A 3 -20.16 3.56 -57.14
C ASN A 3 -19.22 4.78 -57.28
N ASP A 4 -18.27 4.96 -56.37
CA ASP A 4 -17.30 6.07 -56.43
C ASP A 4 -16.08 5.68 -57.30
N PRO A 5 -15.78 6.41 -58.40
CA PRO A 5 -14.65 6.14 -59.28
C PRO A 5 -13.28 6.11 -58.59
N TRP A 6 -13.16 6.70 -57.39
CA TRP A 6 -11.95 6.67 -56.56
C TRP A 6 -11.67 5.31 -55.89
N HIS A 7 -12.58 4.34 -56.00
CA HIS A 7 -12.47 3.02 -55.34
C HIS A 7 -12.22 1.86 -56.31
N HIS A 8 -11.81 2.13 -57.56
CA HIS A 8 -11.38 1.08 -58.50
C HIS A 8 -9.96 0.57 -58.20
N ILE A 9 -9.65 -0.65 -58.66
CA ILE A 9 -8.31 -1.29 -58.59
C ILE A 9 -7.20 -0.34 -59.10
N ASP A 10 -7.51 0.54 -60.05
CA ASP A 10 -6.57 1.50 -60.63
C ASP A 10 -6.17 2.61 -59.65
N ALA A 11 -7.11 3.04 -58.79
CA ALA A 11 -6.83 3.99 -57.71
C ALA A 11 -5.96 3.32 -56.63
N MET A 12 -6.26 2.06 -56.32
CA MET A 12 -5.44 1.25 -55.41
C MET A 12 -4.02 1.05 -55.96
N TYR A 13 -3.87 0.80 -57.27
CA TYR A 13 -2.58 0.65 -57.94
C TYR A 13 -1.78 1.96 -58.00
N ALA A 14 -2.40 3.07 -58.41
CA ALA A 14 -1.73 4.38 -58.42
C ALA A 14 -1.34 4.86 -57.01
N HIS A 15 -2.12 4.45 -56.01
CA HIS A 15 -1.88 4.74 -54.61
C HIS A 15 -0.75 3.90 -54.01
N TYR A 16 -0.71 2.59 -54.28
CA TYR A 16 0.44 1.74 -53.93
C TYR A 16 1.72 2.22 -54.61
N ALA A 17 1.65 2.69 -55.85
CA ALA A 17 2.79 3.30 -56.55
C ALA A 17 3.26 4.63 -55.92
N MET A 18 2.36 5.41 -55.31
CA MET A 18 2.74 6.59 -54.52
C MET A 18 3.34 6.23 -53.16
N CYS A 19 2.85 5.17 -52.51
CA CYS A 19 3.43 4.65 -51.26
C CYS A 19 4.86 4.14 -51.50
N ASP A 20 5.07 3.39 -52.60
CA ASP A 20 6.39 2.91 -53.04
C ASP A 20 7.33 4.07 -53.40
N ALA A 21 6.82 5.16 -53.99
CA ALA A 21 7.60 6.34 -54.30
C ALA A 21 7.96 7.21 -53.08
N GLN A 22 7.19 7.14 -52.00
CA GLN A 22 7.43 7.89 -50.77
C GLN A 22 8.18 7.08 -49.70
N ASP A 23 8.28 5.77 -49.87
CA ASP A 23 8.89 4.84 -48.90
C ASP A 23 8.24 4.98 -47.50
N THR A 24 6.93 5.25 -47.45
CA THR A 24 6.21 5.43 -46.18
C THR A 24 4.93 4.60 -46.13
N LEU A 25 4.66 4.04 -44.96
CA LEU A 25 3.43 3.31 -44.62
C LEU A 25 2.33 4.24 -44.07
N TYR A 26 2.38 5.56 -44.34
CA TYR A 26 1.46 6.57 -43.77
C TYR A 26 -0.03 6.22 -43.96
N VAL A 27 -0.38 5.48 -45.01
CA VAL A 27 -1.75 5.01 -45.24
C VAL A 27 -2.22 4.04 -44.16
N LEU A 28 -1.33 3.19 -43.64
CA LEU A 28 -1.67 2.26 -42.56
C LEU A 28 -1.93 2.99 -41.24
N ASP A 29 -1.26 4.12 -40.99
CA ASP A 29 -1.53 4.97 -39.83
C ASP A 29 -2.96 5.51 -39.83
N ASP A 30 -3.55 5.80 -40.99
CA ASP A 30 -4.93 6.27 -41.10
C ASP A 30 -5.94 5.11 -41.28
N LEU A 31 -5.55 4.07 -42.02
CA LEU A 31 -6.44 2.98 -42.43
C LEU A 31 -6.65 1.95 -41.32
N ILE A 32 -5.62 1.61 -40.53
CA ILE A 32 -5.75 0.64 -39.43
C ILE A 32 -6.70 1.16 -38.34
N PRO A 33 -6.57 2.40 -37.83
CA PRO A 33 -7.55 2.95 -36.91
C PRO A 33 -8.94 3.04 -37.55
N SER A 34 -9.05 3.47 -38.80
CA SER A 34 -10.34 3.61 -39.49
C SER A 34 -11.08 2.26 -39.62
N LEU A 35 -10.39 1.21 -40.08
CA LEU A 35 -10.97 -0.12 -40.29
C LEU A 35 -11.18 -0.89 -38.99
N SER A 36 -10.34 -0.67 -37.98
CA SER A 36 -10.49 -1.29 -36.65
C SER A 36 -11.51 -0.57 -35.76
N GLY A 37 -12.12 0.53 -36.22
CA GLY A 37 -13.03 1.35 -35.42
C GLY A 37 -12.34 2.11 -34.29
N GLY A 38 -11.06 2.44 -34.47
CA GLY A 38 -10.18 3.09 -33.50
C GLY A 38 -9.59 2.13 -32.47
N LYS A 39 -9.77 0.81 -32.64
CA LYS A 39 -9.32 -0.21 -31.69
C LYS A 39 -7.80 -0.34 -31.64
N TRP A 40 -7.12 -0.20 -32.79
CA TRP A 40 -5.67 -0.40 -32.89
C TRP A 40 -4.98 0.76 -33.61
N SER A 41 -3.81 1.17 -33.10
CA SER A 41 -2.83 1.93 -33.87
C SER A 41 -2.04 1.02 -34.81
N MET A 42 -1.30 1.60 -35.77
CA MET A 42 -0.39 0.85 -36.63
C MET A 42 0.63 0.04 -35.82
N ASP A 43 1.26 0.66 -34.82
CA ASP A 43 2.22 -0.02 -33.94
C ASP A 43 1.58 -1.20 -33.18
N GLN A 44 0.37 -1.02 -32.64
CA GLN A 44 -0.35 -2.10 -31.95
C GLN A 44 -0.77 -3.22 -32.90
N PHE A 45 -1.11 -2.89 -34.14
CA PHE A 45 -1.43 -3.89 -35.16
C PHE A 45 -0.21 -4.77 -35.49
N PHE A 46 0.95 -4.17 -35.73
CA PHE A 46 2.19 -4.92 -35.97
C PHE A 46 2.60 -5.73 -34.73
N LEU A 47 2.43 -5.18 -33.53
CA LEU A 47 2.67 -5.91 -32.28
C LEU A 47 1.81 -7.18 -32.18
N ASN A 48 0.54 -7.11 -32.56
CA ASN A 48 -0.36 -8.28 -32.60
C ASN A 48 0.01 -9.24 -33.74
N PHE A 49 0.39 -8.72 -34.91
CA PHE A 49 0.80 -9.52 -36.06
C PHE A 49 2.01 -10.42 -35.74
N PHE A 50 3.04 -9.88 -35.08
CA PHE A 50 4.20 -10.67 -34.65
C PHE A 50 3.85 -11.70 -33.59
N ALA A 51 2.92 -11.39 -32.69
CA ALA A 51 2.43 -12.34 -31.72
C ALA A 51 1.71 -13.53 -32.40
N ALA A 52 0.84 -13.23 -33.37
CA ALA A 52 0.10 -14.24 -34.13
C ALA A 52 1.04 -15.19 -34.89
N ASN A 53 2.10 -14.69 -35.53
CA ASN A 53 3.06 -15.52 -36.29
C ASN A 53 3.65 -16.69 -35.46
N TRP A 54 3.81 -16.52 -34.15
CA TRP A 54 4.29 -17.57 -33.27
C TRP A 54 3.15 -18.36 -32.61
N ALA A 55 2.10 -17.67 -32.14
CA ALA A 55 1.05 -18.28 -31.32
C ALA A 55 -0.09 -18.96 -32.11
N LEU A 56 -0.21 -18.71 -33.43
CA LEU A 56 -1.36 -19.10 -34.26
C LEU A 56 -1.78 -20.56 -34.08
N ALA A 57 -0.82 -21.49 -34.00
CA ALA A 57 -1.09 -22.92 -33.91
C ALA A 57 -1.74 -23.36 -32.59
N TRP A 58 -1.72 -22.52 -31.54
CA TRP A 58 -2.14 -22.88 -30.18
C TRP A 58 -3.14 -21.89 -29.57
N ALA A 59 -3.33 -20.72 -30.16
CA ALA A 59 -4.26 -19.70 -29.69
C ALA A 59 -5.72 -20.13 -29.93
N ASP A 60 -6.62 -19.73 -29.03
CA ASP A 60 -8.06 -19.96 -29.19
C ASP A 60 -8.68 -18.83 -30.04
N PRO A 61 -9.22 -19.10 -31.25
CA PRO A 61 -9.82 -18.08 -32.10
C PRO A 61 -10.99 -17.32 -31.47
N ALA A 62 -11.70 -17.93 -30.52
CA ALA A 62 -12.88 -17.33 -29.89
C ALA A 62 -12.50 -16.31 -28.80
N THR A 63 -11.47 -16.61 -28.01
CA THR A 63 -11.04 -15.74 -26.90
C THR A 63 -9.84 -14.87 -27.23
N GLN A 64 -9.03 -15.25 -28.23
CA GLN A 64 -7.77 -14.59 -28.63
C GLN A 64 -7.77 -14.29 -30.13
N SER A 65 -8.83 -13.63 -30.60
CA SER A 65 -9.00 -13.26 -32.02
C SER A 65 -7.85 -12.43 -32.62
N GLU A 66 -7.06 -11.76 -31.77
CA GLU A 66 -5.88 -10.98 -32.16
C GLU A 66 -4.64 -11.83 -32.44
N LEU A 67 -4.63 -13.11 -32.06
CA LEU A 67 -3.53 -14.05 -32.29
C LEU A 67 -3.79 -15.00 -33.47
N VAL A 68 -4.91 -14.81 -34.19
CA VAL A 68 -5.34 -15.64 -35.32
C VAL A 68 -5.66 -14.77 -36.53
N TYR A 69 -5.57 -15.36 -37.73
CA TYR A 69 -5.94 -14.67 -38.97
C TYR A 69 -7.42 -14.89 -39.31
N LEU A 70 -8.10 -13.84 -39.78
CA LEU A 70 -9.52 -13.88 -40.15
C LEU A 70 -9.82 -14.71 -41.41
N ASP A 71 -8.81 -14.93 -42.26
CA ASP A 71 -8.87 -15.66 -43.53
C ASP A 71 -7.95 -16.89 -43.51
N ASP A 72 -7.92 -17.60 -42.39
CA ASP A 72 -6.98 -18.71 -42.20
C ASP A 72 -7.46 -19.96 -42.96
N ASP A 73 -6.75 -20.30 -44.03
CA ASP A 73 -6.94 -21.57 -44.74
C ASP A 73 -6.47 -22.72 -43.80
N PRO A 74 -7.15 -23.89 -43.78
CA PRO A 74 -6.89 -24.97 -42.82
C PRO A 74 -5.57 -25.74 -43.02
N GLY A 75 -4.55 -25.11 -43.60
CA GLY A 75 -3.22 -25.67 -43.88
C GLY A 75 -2.25 -25.59 -42.70
N THR A 76 -1.18 -26.39 -42.76
CA THR A 76 -0.03 -26.31 -41.86
C THR A 76 0.76 -25.04 -42.13
N HIS A 77 0.72 -24.10 -41.18
CA HIS A 77 1.54 -22.89 -41.19
C HIS A 77 2.98 -23.21 -40.77
N ASN A 78 3.95 -22.64 -41.47
CA ASN A 78 5.34 -22.65 -41.00
C ASN A 78 5.44 -21.67 -39.84
N GLY A 79 5.94 -22.13 -38.68
CA GLY A 79 6.13 -21.27 -37.51
C GLY A 79 7.13 -20.14 -37.78
N ALA A 80 7.04 -19.06 -37.01
CA ALA A 80 7.99 -17.95 -37.07
C ALA A 80 9.45 -18.45 -36.95
N PRO A 81 10.38 -17.94 -37.78
CA PRO A 81 11.78 -18.33 -37.68
C PRO A 81 12.35 -17.83 -36.34
N LEU A 82 12.90 -18.76 -35.55
CA LEU A 82 13.50 -18.46 -34.27
C LEU A 82 14.91 -17.91 -34.46
N THR A 83 15.19 -16.74 -33.88
CA THR A 83 16.53 -16.13 -33.83
C THR A 83 17.45 -16.92 -32.89
N GLN A 84 16.92 -17.30 -31.73
CA GLN A 84 17.60 -18.16 -30.75
C GLN A 84 16.62 -19.17 -30.17
N SER A 85 17.13 -20.35 -29.84
CA SER A 85 16.38 -21.39 -29.13
C SER A 85 17.28 -22.12 -28.14
N ALA A 86 16.83 -22.26 -26.90
CA ALA A 86 17.56 -23.00 -25.87
C ALA A 86 16.64 -23.75 -24.90
N SER A 87 17.18 -24.76 -24.21
CA SER A 87 16.52 -25.41 -23.08
C SER A 87 16.98 -24.81 -21.76
N LEU A 88 16.06 -24.53 -20.84
CA LEU A 88 16.37 -23.92 -19.54
C LEU A 88 16.00 -24.86 -18.39
N SER A 89 16.99 -25.35 -17.64
CA SER A 89 16.78 -26.15 -16.42
C SER A 89 16.96 -25.37 -15.12
N SER A 90 17.86 -24.39 -15.11
CA SER A 90 18.19 -23.55 -13.94
C SER A 90 19.00 -22.33 -14.37
N GLY A 91 19.00 -21.28 -13.54
CA GLY A 91 19.78 -20.05 -13.81
C GLY A 91 19.16 -19.18 -14.89
N SER A 92 19.99 -18.36 -15.53
CA SER A 92 19.58 -17.40 -16.55
C SER A 92 20.22 -17.67 -17.91
N GLN A 93 19.50 -17.36 -18.98
CA GLN A 93 20.01 -17.30 -20.35
C GLN A 93 19.75 -15.89 -20.88
N THR A 94 20.81 -15.23 -21.36
CA THR A 94 20.74 -13.86 -21.85
C THR A 94 21.29 -13.79 -23.27
N TRP A 95 20.58 -13.08 -24.14
CA TRP A 95 20.99 -12.78 -25.50
C TRP A 95 20.90 -11.27 -25.74
N SER A 96 22.02 -10.69 -26.17
CA SER A 96 22.07 -9.33 -26.68
C SER A 96 21.81 -9.32 -28.18
N SER A 97 20.93 -8.44 -28.64
CA SER A 97 20.68 -8.23 -30.06
C SER A 97 20.45 -6.75 -30.37
N THR A 98 20.46 -6.42 -31.66
CA THR A 98 20.05 -5.12 -32.17
C THR A 98 18.76 -5.33 -32.94
N SER A 99 17.77 -4.49 -32.70
CA SER A 99 16.44 -4.65 -33.28
C SER A 99 16.53 -4.66 -34.81
N PRO A 100 15.72 -5.49 -35.47
CA PRO A 100 15.81 -5.68 -36.91
C PRO A 100 15.36 -4.42 -37.66
N ASP A 101 15.43 -4.44 -39.00
CA ASP A 101 14.92 -3.35 -39.84
C ASP A 101 13.45 -3.02 -39.52
N ASP A 102 13.00 -1.82 -39.91
CA ASP A 102 11.67 -1.28 -39.60
C ASP A 102 10.56 -2.32 -39.83
N TYR A 103 9.73 -2.54 -38.80
CA TYR A 103 8.63 -3.52 -38.82
C TYR A 103 9.05 -4.97 -39.11
N ALA A 104 10.18 -5.41 -38.54
CA ALA A 104 10.52 -6.82 -38.39
C ALA A 104 10.63 -7.22 -36.91
N ALA A 105 10.51 -8.52 -36.62
CA ALA A 105 10.61 -9.06 -35.27
C ALA A 105 11.62 -10.20 -35.19
N GLU A 106 12.36 -10.26 -34.08
CA GLU A 106 13.21 -11.38 -33.70
C GLU A 106 12.53 -12.20 -32.60
N TYR A 107 12.70 -13.52 -32.65
CA TYR A 107 12.04 -14.46 -31.73
C TYR A 107 13.09 -15.25 -30.94
N PHE A 108 13.06 -15.09 -29.61
CA PHE A 108 13.92 -15.82 -28.67
C PHE A 108 13.05 -16.81 -27.90
N GLU A 109 13.24 -18.11 -28.13
CA GLU A 109 12.42 -19.15 -27.50
C GLU A 109 13.23 -19.96 -26.49
N ILE A 110 12.62 -20.26 -25.35
CA ILE A 110 13.12 -21.28 -24.43
C ILE A 110 12.13 -22.44 -24.28
N THR A 111 12.69 -23.62 -24.01
CA THR A 111 11.94 -24.80 -23.56
C THR A 111 12.28 -25.07 -22.09
N PRO A 112 11.40 -24.72 -21.12
CA PRO A 112 11.63 -25.00 -19.71
C PRO A 112 11.69 -26.51 -19.44
N GLN A 113 12.68 -26.94 -18.66
CA GLN A 113 12.85 -28.33 -18.21
C GLN A 113 12.24 -28.52 -16.81
N ASN A 114 12.02 -29.76 -16.38
CA ASN A 114 11.27 -30.13 -15.16
C ASN A 114 11.64 -29.35 -13.88
N ASP A 115 12.91 -28.95 -13.74
CA ASP A 115 13.38 -28.21 -12.55
C ASP A 115 13.02 -26.71 -12.58
N CYS A 116 12.52 -26.22 -13.72
CA CYS A 116 12.17 -24.82 -13.94
C CYS A 116 10.65 -24.58 -14.04
N LYS A 117 10.02 -24.45 -12.86
CA LYS A 117 8.57 -24.25 -12.74
C LYS A 117 8.10 -22.85 -13.09
N TYR A 118 8.95 -21.83 -12.94
CA TYR A 118 8.63 -20.46 -13.27
C TYR A 118 9.79 -19.82 -14.02
N VAL A 119 9.46 -19.04 -15.05
CA VAL A 119 10.44 -18.33 -15.87
C VAL A 119 10.07 -16.86 -15.89
N GLU A 120 10.97 -16.04 -15.39
CA GLU A 120 10.94 -14.60 -15.57
C GLU A 120 11.59 -14.27 -16.91
N VAL A 121 10.88 -13.52 -17.74
CA VAL A 121 11.35 -13.04 -19.04
C VAL A 121 11.45 -11.54 -18.96
N SER A 122 12.64 -11.01 -19.18
CA SER A 122 12.88 -9.57 -19.21
C SER A 122 13.50 -9.16 -20.54
N VAL A 123 13.03 -8.05 -21.08
CA VAL A 123 13.65 -7.34 -22.19
C VAL A 123 14.06 -5.98 -21.67
N ASP A 124 15.36 -5.69 -21.77
CA ASP A 124 15.98 -4.43 -21.35
C ASP A 124 16.46 -3.72 -22.61
N GLY A 125 15.86 -2.58 -22.92
CA GLY A 125 16.17 -1.78 -24.10
C GLY A 125 17.08 -0.62 -23.74
N GLN A 126 17.90 -0.15 -24.71
CA GLN A 126 18.66 1.08 -24.48
C GLN A 126 17.75 2.27 -24.13
N ALA A 127 18.21 3.18 -23.29
CA ALA A 127 17.44 4.34 -22.85
C ALA A 127 16.86 5.14 -24.04
N GLY A 128 15.57 5.45 -23.99
CA GLY A 128 14.82 6.08 -25.07
C GLY A 128 14.36 5.13 -26.20
N ALA A 129 14.56 3.82 -26.04
CA ALA A 129 14.08 2.83 -27.01
C ALA A 129 12.55 2.73 -27.06
N ARG A 130 12.04 2.49 -28.26
CA ARG A 130 10.62 2.25 -28.49
C ARG A 130 10.45 0.88 -29.13
N LEU A 131 10.63 -0.15 -28.31
CA LEU A 131 10.52 -1.54 -28.71
C LEU A 131 9.06 -2.01 -28.59
N GLY A 132 8.60 -2.79 -29.56
CA GLY A 132 7.41 -3.62 -29.41
C GLY A 132 7.82 -4.96 -28.80
N ILE A 133 7.41 -5.21 -27.57
CA ILE A 133 7.83 -6.39 -26.81
C ILE A 133 6.60 -7.28 -26.60
N ASN A 134 6.62 -8.48 -27.15
CA ASN A 134 5.65 -9.54 -26.88
C ASN A 134 6.32 -10.67 -26.10
N LEU A 135 5.87 -10.88 -24.87
CA LEU A 135 6.27 -12.02 -24.05
C LEU A 135 5.11 -13.01 -24.03
N MET A 136 5.37 -14.25 -24.45
CA MET A 136 4.32 -15.26 -24.61
C MET A 136 4.78 -16.62 -24.08
N ALA A 137 3.83 -17.40 -23.57
CA ALA A 137 4.04 -18.78 -23.16
C ALA A 137 2.92 -19.65 -23.75
N ALA A 138 3.28 -20.82 -24.24
CA ALA A 138 2.34 -21.76 -24.86
C ALA A 138 2.47 -23.16 -24.26
N ASP A 139 1.34 -23.84 -24.11
CA ASP A 139 1.26 -25.30 -24.06
C ASP A 139 0.91 -25.80 -25.45
N THR A 140 1.85 -26.47 -26.10
CA THR A 140 1.63 -27.06 -27.42
C THR A 140 0.97 -28.42 -27.37
N SER A 141 0.74 -28.99 -26.18
CA SER A 141 0.04 -30.26 -26.00
C SER A 141 -1.45 -30.00 -25.73
N ALA A 142 -2.33 -30.86 -26.25
CA ALA A 142 -3.77 -30.65 -26.09
C ALA A 142 -4.21 -30.92 -24.63
N PRO A 143 -5.02 -30.05 -24.00
CA PRO A 143 -5.59 -28.82 -24.54
C PRO A 143 -4.55 -27.69 -24.67
N THR A 144 -4.44 -27.11 -25.87
CA THR A 144 -3.48 -26.03 -26.13
C THR A 144 -3.91 -24.75 -25.43
N SER A 145 -2.94 -23.98 -24.94
CA SER A 145 -3.20 -22.67 -24.34
C SER A 145 -2.06 -21.71 -24.61
N VAL A 146 -2.38 -20.44 -24.81
CA VAL A 146 -1.39 -19.37 -24.98
C VAL A 146 -1.65 -18.27 -23.96
N SER A 147 -0.62 -17.92 -23.20
CA SER A 147 -0.57 -16.72 -22.37
C SER A 147 0.28 -15.66 -23.06
N ARG A 148 -0.22 -14.43 -23.14
CA ARG A 148 0.44 -13.31 -23.80
C ARG A 148 0.45 -12.07 -22.91
N SER A 149 1.57 -11.38 -22.91
CA SER A 149 1.74 -10.06 -22.31
C SER A 149 2.56 -9.20 -23.26
N ALA A 150 2.09 -8.00 -23.59
CA ALA A 150 2.74 -7.16 -24.58
C ALA A 150 2.83 -5.70 -24.11
N SER A 151 3.90 -5.02 -24.49
CA SER A 151 4.16 -3.62 -24.18
C SER A 151 4.86 -2.93 -25.35
N ILE A 152 4.69 -1.61 -25.44
CA ILE A 152 5.49 -0.75 -26.30
C ILE A 152 6.26 0.20 -25.39
N GLY A 153 7.58 0.09 -25.35
CA GLY A 153 8.41 0.86 -24.43
C GLY A 153 9.89 0.50 -24.49
N GLU A 154 10.61 0.94 -23.47
CA GLU A 154 12.04 0.66 -23.29
C GLU A 154 12.21 -0.76 -22.75
N ASP A 155 11.64 -1.01 -21.58
CA ASP A 155 11.81 -2.26 -20.84
C ASP A 155 10.47 -2.95 -20.59
N TYR A 156 10.51 -4.27 -20.51
CA TYR A 156 9.35 -5.05 -20.11
C TYR A 156 9.74 -6.37 -19.47
N VAL A 157 9.11 -6.68 -18.33
CA VAL A 157 9.34 -7.92 -17.58
C VAL A 157 8.04 -8.65 -17.32
N ARG A 158 8.09 -9.97 -17.39
CA ARG A 158 6.93 -10.83 -17.15
C ARG A 158 7.32 -12.18 -16.59
N LEU A 159 6.53 -12.66 -15.62
CA LEU A 159 6.64 -14.03 -15.13
C LEU A 159 5.64 -14.96 -15.81
N PHE A 160 6.10 -16.12 -16.25
CA PHE A 160 5.26 -17.22 -16.73
C PHE A 160 5.47 -18.50 -15.92
N ALA A 161 4.41 -19.29 -15.77
CA ALA A 161 4.54 -20.68 -15.36
C ALA A 161 5.27 -21.46 -16.46
N GLY A 162 6.34 -22.15 -16.11
CA GLY A 162 7.17 -22.96 -17.00
C GLY A 162 6.76 -24.43 -16.97
N ALA A 163 7.75 -25.30 -16.71
CA ALA A 163 7.60 -26.74 -16.84
C ALA A 163 6.40 -27.30 -16.06
N GLY A 164 5.56 -28.07 -16.76
CA GLY A 164 4.32 -28.63 -16.23
C GLY A 164 3.06 -27.83 -16.57
N VAL A 165 3.19 -26.57 -16.98
CA VAL A 165 2.08 -25.73 -17.48
C VAL A 165 2.33 -25.30 -18.92
N HIS A 166 3.41 -24.55 -19.19
CA HIS A 166 3.79 -24.17 -20.55
C HIS A 166 5.09 -24.88 -20.94
N ASN A 167 5.13 -25.42 -22.15
CA ASN A 167 6.30 -26.12 -22.67
C ASN A 167 7.15 -25.25 -23.61
N LYS A 168 6.64 -24.09 -24.04
CA LYS A 168 7.40 -23.09 -24.79
C LYS A 168 7.16 -21.69 -24.24
N ILE A 169 8.23 -20.90 -24.14
CA ILE A 169 8.15 -19.49 -23.73
C ILE A 169 8.99 -18.69 -24.72
N VAL A 170 8.45 -17.59 -25.23
CA VAL A 170 9.12 -16.76 -26.25
C VAL A 170 9.07 -15.28 -25.86
N ALA A 171 10.12 -14.57 -26.23
CA ALA A 171 10.16 -13.12 -26.33
C ALA A 171 10.28 -12.75 -27.81
N ALA A 172 9.26 -12.08 -28.36
CA ALA A 172 9.29 -11.50 -29.68
C ALA A 172 9.50 -10.00 -29.55
N VAL A 173 10.63 -9.51 -30.04
CA VAL A 173 11.03 -8.10 -29.94
C VAL A 173 11.09 -7.50 -31.33
N ASN A 174 10.42 -6.37 -31.52
CA ASN A 174 10.38 -5.63 -32.77
C ASN A 174 10.69 -4.16 -32.56
N SER A 175 11.09 -3.47 -33.62
CA SER A 175 11.19 -2.02 -33.67
C SER A 175 10.31 -1.44 -34.78
N PHE A 176 9.90 -0.19 -34.61
CA PHE A 176 8.97 0.48 -35.54
C PHE A 176 9.69 1.38 -36.54
N GLN A 177 10.45 2.37 -36.07
CA GLN A 177 11.04 3.42 -36.92
C GLN A 177 12.57 3.52 -36.83
N SER A 178 13.18 2.84 -35.88
CA SER A 178 14.60 2.98 -35.57
C SER A 178 15.12 1.72 -34.93
N LYS A 179 16.41 1.44 -35.16
CA LYS A 179 17.08 0.29 -34.56
C LYS A 179 17.53 0.61 -33.15
N TYR A 180 17.29 -0.32 -32.24
CA TYR A 180 17.70 -0.22 -30.85
C TYR A 180 18.43 -1.47 -30.38
N ASP A 181 19.45 -1.29 -29.55
CA ASP A 181 20.09 -2.41 -28.85
C ASP A 181 19.24 -2.82 -27.65
N TYR A 182 19.15 -4.13 -27.40
CA TYR A 182 18.39 -4.70 -26.30
C TYR A 182 18.95 -6.05 -25.85
N ASP A 183 18.68 -6.38 -24.58
CA ASP A 183 19.02 -7.66 -23.96
C ASP A 183 17.75 -8.42 -23.60
N VAL A 184 17.65 -9.67 -24.07
CA VAL A 184 16.58 -10.60 -23.68
C VAL A 184 17.14 -11.58 -22.68
N THR A 185 16.55 -11.63 -21.48
CA THR A 185 16.94 -12.55 -20.42
C THR A 185 15.77 -13.43 -20.01
N PHE A 186 16.03 -14.73 -19.92
CA PHE A 186 15.13 -15.73 -19.35
C PHE A 186 15.77 -16.28 -18.08
N THR A 187 15.13 -16.07 -16.94
CA THR A 187 15.63 -16.50 -15.63
C THR A 187 14.67 -17.51 -15.02
N CYS A 188 15.21 -18.65 -14.61
CA CYS A 188 14.47 -19.62 -13.83
C CYS A 188 14.35 -19.17 -12.38
N VAL A 189 13.12 -19.00 -11.89
CA VAL A 189 12.86 -18.50 -10.53
C VAL A 189 12.02 -19.48 -9.71
N SER A 190 12.17 -19.42 -8.39
CA SER A 190 11.37 -20.17 -7.43
C SER A 190 10.71 -19.15 -6.48
N PRO A 191 9.58 -18.56 -6.88
CA PRO A 191 8.95 -17.49 -6.12
C PRO A 191 8.45 -17.99 -4.77
N GLN A 192 8.55 -17.13 -3.77
CA GLN A 192 7.93 -17.26 -2.45
C GLN A 192 7.08 -16.01 -2.25
N VAL A 193 5.86 -16.19 -1.74
CA VAL A 193 4.93 -15.10 -1.43
C VAL A 193 5.06 -14.80 0.06
N GLU A 194 5.09 -13.53 0.41
CA GLU A 194 5.03 -13.03 1.79
C GLU A 194 3.95 -11.95 1.88
N ILE A 195 3.02 -12.09 2.82
CA ILE A 195 2.00 -11.10 3.12
C ILE A 195 2.62 -10.06 4.06
N MET A 196 2.67 -8.81 3.59
CA MET A 196 3.15 -7.69 4.40
C MET A 196 1.99 -7.08 5.19
N GLU A 197 0.83 -6.92 4.54
CA GLU A 197 -0.41 -6.44 5.16
C GLU A 197 -1.61 -7.13 4.48
N PRO A 198 -2.64 -7.56 5.22
CA PRO A 198 -2.79 -7.49 6.68
C PRO A 198 -2.07 -8.63 7.44
N ARG A 199 -1.72 -8.38 8.71
CA ARG A 199 -1.05 -9.34 9.63
C ARG A 199 -1.80 -9.42 10.96
N GLN A 200 -1.50 -10.41 11.80
CA GLN A 200 -2.11 -10.48 13.14
C GLN A 200 -1.85 -9.23 14.00
N SER A 201 -0.66 -8.64 13.88
CA SER A 201 -0.29 -7.40 14.57
C SER A 201 -0.88 -6.13 13.94
N ASN A 202 -1.40 -6.21 12.72
CA ASN A 202 -1.99 -5.10 11.97
C ASN A 202 -3.11 -5.66 11.07
N PHE A 203 -4.25 -5.97 11.70
CA PHE A 203 -5.39 -6.63 11.06
C PHE A 203 -6.25 -5.63 10.29
N ALA A 204 -6.85 -6.05 9.17
CA ALA A 204 -7.75 -5.21 8.38
C ALA A 204 -9.21 -5.31 8.88
N LEU A 205 -9.91 -4.19 8.95
CA LEU A 205 -11.31 -4.12 9.40
C LEU A 205 -12.26 -4.29 8.21
N VAL A 206 -12.72 -5.51 7.96
CA VAL A 206 -13.42 -5.85 6.71
C VAL A 206 -14.93 -5.66 6.73
N GLY A 207 -15.46 -5.01 7.77
CA GLY A 207 -16.86 -4.64 7.84
C GLY A 207 -17.80 -5.72 8.40
N GLU A 208 -19.11 -5.51 8.27
CA GLU A 208 -20.09 -6.50 8.75
C GLU A 208 -19.96 -7.81 7.95
N PRO A 209 -20.01 -9.00 8.58
CA PRO A 209 -20.01 -10.29 7.88
C PRO A 209 -21.00 -10.36 6.70
N ALA A 210 -22.18 -9.74 6.84
CA ALA A 210 -23.23 -9.73 5.82
C ALA A 210 -23.00 -8.73 4.66
N SER A 211 -22.13 -7.73 4.85
CA SER A 211 -21.86 -6.66 3.89
C SER A 211 -20.43 -6.13 4.08
N PRO A 212 -19.41 -6.92 3.71
CA PRO A 212 -18.02 -6.54 3.92
C PRO A 212 -17.59 -5.36 3.04
N ILE A 213 -16.58 -4.63 3.51
CA ILE A 213 -15.94 -3.51 2.80
C ILE A 213 -14.58 -3.90 2.26
N ALA A 214 -14.10 -3.16 1.26
CA ALA A 214 -12.82 -3.45 0.64
C ALA A 214 -11.64 -3.02 1.53
N PHE A 215 -10.57 -3.80 1.57
CA PHE A 215 -9.34 -3.51 2.32
C PHE A 215 -8.11 -3.51 1.41
N LEU A 216 -7.00 -2.94 1.88
CA LEU A 216 -5.72 -2.97 1.15
C LEU A 216 -4.92 -4.22 1.51
N THR A 217 -4.32 -4.86 0.51
CA THR A 217 -3.34 -5.93 0.70
C THR A 217 -2.02 -5.54 0.08
N ARG A 218 -0.93 -5.78 0.82
CA ARG A 218 0.45 -5.63 0.34
C ARG A 218 1.15 -6.98 0.38
N LEU A 219 1.70 -7.38 -0.76
CA LEU A 219 2.36 -8.66 -0.95
C LEU A 219 3.78 -8.41 -1.42
N ARG A 220 4.72 -9.24 -0.98
CA ARG A 220 6.07 -9.28 -1.50
C ARG A 220 6.30 -10.65 -2.13
N VAL A 221 6.84 -10.68 -3.35
CA VAL A 221 7.19 -11.93 -4.02
C VAL A 221 8.67 -11.94 -4.31
N THR A 222 9.40 -12.87 -3.72
CA THR A 222 10.87 -12.97 -3.87
C THR A 222 11.30 -14.34 -4.34
N SER A 223 12.43 -14.41 -5.04
CA SER A 223 13.11 -15.64 -5.40
C SER A 223 14.60 -15.47 -5.05
N ASN A 224 15.09 -16.25 -4.09
CA ASN A 224 16.46 -16.13 -3.56
C ASN A 224 16.82 -14.70 -3.09
N GLY A 225 15.85 -13.97 -2.52
CA GLY A 225 16.03 -12.61 -2.00
C GLY A 225 15.96 -11.50 -3.05
N VAL A 226 15.72 -11.84 -4.33
CA VAL A 226 15.48 -10.85 -5.40
C VAL A 226 13.98 -10.74 -5.65
N PRO A 227 13.39 -9.54 -5.77
CA PRO A 227 11.98 -9.36 -6.08
C PRO A 227 11.66 -9.91 -7.48
N VAL A 228 10.61 -10.71 -7.56
CA VAL A 228 10.10 -11.26 -8.84
C VAL A 228 9.09 -10.26 -9.40
N ARG A 229 9.25 -9.88 -10.68
CA ARG A 229 8.45 -8.81 -11.29
C ARG A 229 7.50 -9.30 -12.38
N GLY A 230 6.52 -8.47 -12.72
CA GLY A 230 5.58 -8.72 -13.82
C GLY A 230 4.52 -9.80 -13.55
N LEU A 231 4.12 -9.98 -12.29
CA LEU A 231 2.94 -10.80 -11.95
C LEU A 231 1.64 -10.06 -12.26
N VAL A 232 0.55 -10.81 -12.47
CA VAL A 232 -0.81 -10.27 -12.65
C VAL A 232 -1.77 -10.81 -11.62
N ASP A 233 -2.91 -10.13 -11.47
CA ASP A 233 -3.98 -10.54 -10.55
C ASP A 233 -4.38 -12.01 -10.73
N SER A 234 -4.45 -12.50 -11.98
CA SER A 234 -4.85 -13.87 -12.32
C SER A 234 -3.83 -14.92 -11.92
N SER A 235 -2.60 -14.51 -11.59
CA SER A 235 -1.59 -15.38 -11.01
C SER A 235 -1.86 -15.64 -9.53
N PHE A 236 -2.66 -14.81 -8.86
CA PHE A 236 -2.94 -14.91 -7.43
C PHE A 236 -4.35 -15.44 -7.17
N THR A 237 -4.47 -16.13 -6.04
CA THR A 237 -5.73 -16.57 -5.45
C THR A 237 -5.72 -16.15 -3.99
N PHE A 238 -6.79 -15.51 -3.55
CA PHE A 238 -6.92 -14.97 -2.20
C PHE A 238 -8.09 -15.63 -1.49
N GLU A 239 -7.87 -16.03 -0.24
CA GLU A 239 -8.85 -16.76 0.56
C GLU A 239 -8.95 -16.14 1.96
N ALA A 240 -10.16 -16.13 2.52
CA ALA A 240 -10.45 -15.76 3.88
C ALA A 240 -11.20 -16.94 4.54
N GLU A 241 -10.53 -17.68 5.44
CA GLU A 241 -11.05 -18.96 6.01
C GLU A 241 -11.52 -19.97 4.94
N GLY A 242 -10.86 -20.00 3.78
CA GLY A 242 -11.21 -20.88 2.66
C GLY A 242 -12.34 -20.39 1.74
N ASP A 243 -12.94 -19.23 2.02
CA ASP A 243 -13.84 -18.55 1.08
C ASP A 243 -13.06 -17.55 0.20
N ALA A 244 -13.43 -17.41 -1.07
CA ALA A 244 -12.68 -16.58 -2.02
C ALA A 244 -12.79 -15.07 -1.73
N VAL A 245 -11.65 -14.39 -1.68
CA VAL A 245 -11.51 -12.94 -1.63
C VAL A 245 -11.26 -12.44 -3.06
N ASN A 246 -12.01 -11.42 -3.50
CA ASN A 246 -11.94 -10.93 -4.88
C ASN A 246 -11.11 -9.65 -4.98
N VAL A 247 -10.24 -9.55 -5.98
CA VAL A 247 -9.51 -8.32 -6.28
C VAL A 247 -10.47 -7.30 -6.90
N VAL A 248 -10.43 -6.04 -6.44
CA VAL A 248 -11.16 -4.95 -7.10
C VAL A 248 -10.55 -4.72 -8.48
N PRO A 249 -11.34 -4.80 -9.57
CA PRO A 249 -10.80 -4.69 -10.92
C PRO A 249 -9.97 -3.42 -11.13
N GLY A 250 -8.73 -3.58 -11.63
CA GLY A 250 -7.81 -2.48 -11.91
C GLY A 250 -7.04 -1.92 -10.70
N SER A 251 -7.23 -2.47 -9.50
CA SER A 251 -6.50 -2.04 -8.30
C SER A 251 -5.13 -2.72 -8.12
N PHE A 252 -4.88 -3.86 -8.77
CA PHE A 252 -3.63 -4.61 -8.65
C PHE A 252 -2.48 -3.87 -9.35
N GLN A 253 -1.48 -3.46 -8.57
CA GLN A 253 -0.33 -2.68 -9.06
C GLN A 253 0.98 -3.17 -8.46
N GLU A 254 2.05 -3.07 -9.25
CA GLU A 254 3.43 -3.26 -8.80
C GLU A 254 3.99 -1.91 -8.35
N VAL A 255 4.41 -1.81 -7.09
CA VAL A 255 4.93 -0.59 -6.46
C VAL A 255 6.31 -0.90 -5.85
N GLY A 256 7.37 -0.55 -6.58
CA GLY A 256 8.74 -0.82 -6.16
C GLY A 256 9.04 -2.33 -6.13
N GLU A 257 9.21 -2.89 -4.93
CA GLU A 257 9.46 -4.33 -4.70
C GLU A 257 8.23 -5.07 -4.15
N GLU A 258 7.06 -4.41 -4.14
CA GLU A 258 5.82 -4.93 -3.57
C GLU A 258 4.67 -4.90 -4.58
N TYR A 259 3.65 -5.72 -4.32
CA TYR A 259 2.38 -5.77 -5.03
C TYR A 259 1.26 -5.30 -4.14
N TRP A 260 0.52 -4.30 -4.60
CA TRP A 260 -0.56 -3.66 -3.86
C TRP A 260 -1.87 -3.94 -4.58
N ALA A 261 -2.91 -4.26 -3.82
CA ALA A 261 -4.23 -4.48 -4.39
C ALA A 261 -5.33 -4.20 -3.37
N THR A 262 -6.45 -3.68 -3.85
CA THR A 262 -7.65 -3.54 -3.02
C THR A 262 -8.49 -4.80 -3.15
N MET A 263 -8.83 -5.41 -2.02
CA MET A 263 -9.48 -6.70 -1.91
C MET A 263 -10.90 -6.56 -1.38
N LEU A 264 -11.83 -7.34 -1.93
CA LEU A 264 -13.21 -7.48 -1.47
C LEU A 264 -13.36 -8.81 -0.72
N PRO A 265 -13.57 -8.76 0.61
CA PRO A 265 -13.78 -9.95 1.43
C PRO A 265 -15.08 -10.69 1.06
N PRO A 266 -15.16 -12.00 1.30
CA PRO A 266 -16.39 -12.75 1.15
C PRO A 266 -17.40 -12.41 2.26
N ILE A 267 -18.69 -12.62 1.95
CA ILE A 267 -19.76 -12.58 2.95
C ILE A 267 -19.61 -13.78 3.88
N LYS A 268 -19.64 -13.54 5.20
CA LYS A 268 -19.51 -14.56 6.25
C LYS A 268 -20.77 -14.65 7.11
N PRO A 269 -21.00 -15.77 7.82
CA PRO A 269 -22.10 -15.88 8.77
C PRO A 269 -22.04 -14.80 9.85
N ALA A 270 -23.20 -14.29 10.27
CA ALA A 270 -23.29 -13.31 11.36
C ALA A 270 -22.66 -13.88 12.65
N GLY A 271 -21.80 -13.09 13.30
CA GLY A 271 -21.04 -13.49 14.48
C GLY A 271 -19.61 -13.97 14.21
N THR A 272 -19.19 -14.04 12.94
CA THR A 272 -17.78 -14.20 12.56
C THR A 272 -17.03 -12.93 12.93
N THR A 273 -15.88 -13.04 13.61
CA THR A 273 -15.04 -11.89 14.00
C THR A 273 -13.70 -11.94 13.28
N PHE A 274 -12.74 -12.71 13.79
CA PHE A 274 -11.44 -12.86 13.15
C PHE A 274 -11.45 -14.00 12.13
N VAL A 275 -10.76 -13.76 11.02
CA VAL A 275 -10.62 -14.69 9.90
C VAL A 275 -9.19 -14.69 9.40
N ASP A 276 -8.64 -15.89 9.18
CA ASP A 276 -7.33 -16.09 8.57
C ASP A 276 -7.32 -15.65 7.10
N TYR A 277 -6.30 -14.90 6.71
CA TYR A 277 -6.09 -14.45 5.35
C TYR A 277 -4.98 -15.26 4.68
N LYS A 278 -5.24 -15.72 3.45
CA LYS A 278 -4.31 -16.56 2.69
C LYS A 278 -4.17 -16.04 1.27
N ALA A 279 -2.92 -15.85 0.86
CA ALA A 279 -2.57 -15.45 -0.50
C ALA A 279 -1.74 -16.56 -1.14
N CYS A 280 -2.17 -17.04 -2.30
CA CYS A 280 -1.50 -18.11 -3.04
C CYS A 280 -1.15 -17.67 -4.46
N LEU A 281 0.11 -17.86 -4.85
CA LEU A 281 0.56 -17.77 -6.23
C LEU A 281 0.35 -19.12 -6.94
N SER A 282 -0.36 -19.06 -8.07
CA SER A 282 -0.75 -20.22 -8.90
C SER A 282 -1.41 -21.36 -8.10
N GLY A 283 -2.08 -21.03 -6.99
CA GLY A 283 -2.79 -21.96 -6.11
C GLY A 283 -1.92 -22.95 -5.32
N THR A 284 -0.59 -22.88 -5.39
CA THR A 284 0.31 -23.87 -4.74
C THR A 284 1.35 -23.26 -3.82
N LEU A 285 1.78 -22.03 -4.10
CA LEU A 285 2.74 -21.29 -3.28
C LEU A 285 1.97 -20.30 -2.44
N CYS A 286 1.68 -20.66 -1.20
CA CYS A 286 0.80 -19.89 -0.33
C CYS A 286 1.54 -19.35 0.88
N ASP A 287 1.12 -18.17 1.29
CA ASP A 287 1.38 -17.61 2.60
C ASP A 287 0.05 -17.40 3.34
N THR A 288 0.08 -17.51 4.66
CA THR A 288 -1.15 -17.46 5.49
C THR A 288 -0.88 -16.70 6.77
N GLU A 289 -1.67 -15.64 6.97
CA GLU A 289 -1.65 -14.79 8.16
C GLU A 289 -2.88 -15.12 9.01
N THR A 290 -2.63 -15.48 10.27
CA THR A 290 -3.68 -15.83 11.23
C THR A 290 -4.39 -14.60 11.77
N ASP A 291 -5.70 -14.66 11.96
CA ASP A 291 -6.52 -13.56 12.51
C ASP A 291 -6.30 -12.20 11.81
N ALA A 292 -6.04 -12.20 10.50
CA ALA A 292 -5.65 -11.00 9.76
C ALA A 292 -6.83 -10.12 9.32
N LEU A 293 -8.05 -10.66 9.21
CA LEU A 293 -9.26 -9.91 8.86
C LEU A 293 -10.24 -9.89 10.03
N LEU A 294 -10.68 -8.71 10.43
CA LEU A 294 -11.69 -8.52 11.47
C LEU A 294 -13.01 -8.05 10.88
N TYR A 295 -14.02 -8.92 10.90
CA TYR A 295 -15.38 -8.63 10.50
C TYR A 295 -16.17 -7.94 11.61
N VAL A 296 -16.12 -6.62 11.63
CA VAL A 296 -16.92 -5.75 12.50
C VAL A 296 -17.49 -4.60 11.68
N LEU A 297 -18.71 -4.14 12.02
CA LEU A 297 -19.33 -2.99 11.36
C LEU A 297 -18.33 -1.83 11.25
N PRO A 298 -17.92 -1.43 10.03
CA PRO A 298 -16.93 -0.40 9.86
C PRO A 298 -17.63 0.96 9.93
N GLY A 299 -16.92 1.94 10.48
CA GLY A 299 -17.32 3.34 10.47
C GLY A 299 -17.64 3.94 11.83
N ASN A 300 -17.66 3.13 12.90
CA ASN A 300 -17.79 3.62 14.27
C ASN A 300 -16.72 3.00 15.16
N SER A 301 -15.87 3.84 15.73
CA SER A 301 -14.78 3.43 16.63
C SER A 301 -14.95 4.05 18.01
N ASP A 302 -14.53 3.31 19.02
CA ASP A 302 -14.50 3.77 20.40
C ASP A 302 -13.08 4.29 20.68
N ILE A 303 -12.90 5.60 20.61
CA ILE A 303 -11.60 6.27 20.71
C ILE A 303 -11.44 6.90 22.09
N GLY A 304 -10.41 6.49 22.82
CA GLY A 304 -9.96 7.09 24.07
C GLY A 304 -8.73 7.96 23.87
N LEU A 305 -8.87 9.27 24.01
CA LEU A 305 -7.75 10.20 24.06
C LEU A 305 -7.18 10.26 25.47
N VAL A 306 -5.91 9.86 25.62
CA VAL A 306 -5.20 9.78 26.90
C VAL A 306 -4.02 10.74 26.86
N PHE A 307 -4.17 11.87 27.54
CA PHE A 307 -3.17 12.94 27.56
C PHE A 307 -2.31 12.91 28.81
N ASP A 308 -1.00 12.98 28.60
CA ASP A 308 -0.05 13.27 29.67
C ASP A 308 -0.25 14.68 30.19
N ALA A 309 -0.42 14.77 31.51
CA ALA A 309 -0.55 16.01 32.25
C ALA A 309 0.52 16.10 33.34
N SER A 310 1.69 15.49 33.14
CA SER A 310 2.88 15.62 33.99
C SER A 310 3.45 17.05 33.99
N GLY A 311 4.44 17.29 34.86
CA GLY A 311 5.04 18.61 35.01
C GLY A 311 5.88 19.05 33.81
N SER A 312 6.51 18.10 33.12
CA SER A 312 7.30 18.34 31.91
C SER A 312 6.47 18.93 30.78
N MET A 313 5.17 18.61 30.73
CA MET A 313 4.23 19.16 29.75
C MET A 313 4.02 20.69 29.88
N SER A 314 4.42 21.31 31.00
CA SER A 314 4.43 22.77 31.16
C SER A 314 5.61 23.47 30.50
N THR A 315 6.58 22.72 29.97
CA THR A 315 7.77 23.25 29.32
C THR A 315 7.44 23.87 27.97
N GLU A 316 8.06 25.00 27.68
CA GLU A 316 8.08 25.63 26.36
C GLU A 316 9.47 25.37 25.76
N ASP A 317 9.55 24.47 24.77
CA ASP A 317 10.83 24.11 24.12
C ASP A 317 11.25 25.15 23.08
N VAL A 318 10.29 25.79 22.42
CA VAL A 318 10.51 26.85 21.43
C VAL A 318 9.73 28.09 21.87
N THR A 319 10.46 29.15 22.17
CA THR A 319 9.89 30.45 22.55
C THR A 319 8.92 30.95 21.48
N GLY A 320 7.66 31.15 21.84
CA GLY A 320 6.62 31.67 20.95
C GLY A 320 5.60 30.63 20.51
N GLU A 321 6.00 29.35 20.45
CA GLU A 321 5.13 28.25 20.01
C GLU A 321 4.24 27.69 21.14
N GLY A 322 4.41 28.19 22.36
CA GLY A 322 3.66 27.77 23.54
C GLY A 322 4.17 26.46 24.17
N THR A 323 3.58 26.11 25.31
CA THR A 323 4.00 24.94 26.09
C THR A 323 3.64 23.61 25.40
N ARG A 324 4.32 22.52 25.75
CA ARG A 324 4.04 21.19 25.20
C ARG A 324 2.56 20.80 25.33
N ILE A 325 1.95 21.05 26.48
CA ILE A 325 0.52 20.82 26.72
C ILE A 325 -0.37 21.66 25.80
N PHE A 326 -0.01 22.91 25.53
CA PHE A 326 -0.78 23.78 24.63
C PHE A 326 -0.79 23.23 23.20
N ASN A 327 0.34 22.69 22.75
CA ASN A 327 0.47 22.07 21.44
C ASN A 327 -0.26 20.72 21.36
N ALA A 328 -0.19 19.91 22.41
CA ALA A 328 -1.00 18.70 22.54
C ALA A 328 -2.51 18.99 22.49
N GLN A 329 -2.96 20.07 23.16
CA GLN A 329 -4.35 20.51 23.12
C GLN A 329 -4.80 20.93 21.72
N ARG A 330 -3.97 21.67 20.97
CA ARG A 330 -4.29 22.08 19.59
C ARG A 330 -4.45 20.87 18.68
N ALA A 331 -3.54 19.92 18.76
CA ALA A 331 -3.56 18.72 17.93
C ALA A 331 -4.69 17.76 18.33
N GLY A 332 -4.98 17.61 19.63
CA GLY A 332 -6.10 16.80 20.11
C GLY A 332 -7.47 17.26 19.60
N LYS A 333 -7.63 18.57 19.34
CA LYS A 333 -8.88 19.11 18.74
C LYS A 333 -9.11 18.59 17.32
N VAL A 334 -8.05 18.22 16.59
CA VAL A 334 -8.16 17.62 15.26
C VAL A 334 -8.88 16.29 15.35
N VAL A 335 -8.51 15.39 16.28
CA VAL A 335 -9.23 14.11 16.46
C VAL A 335 -10.71 14.33 16.77
N ALA A 336 -11.02 15.32 17.62
CA ALA A 336 -12.41 15.66 17.94
C ALA A 336 -13.19 16.14 16.70
N ASP A 337 -12.55 16.87 15.77
CA ASP A 337 -13.14 17.32 14.51
C ASP A 337 -13.32 16.20 13.48
N LEU A 338 -12.49 15.15 13.57
CA LEU A 338 -12.55 14.02 12.64
C LEU A 338 -13.61 12.98 13.02
N ALA A 339 -14.07 12.98 14.28
CA ALA A 339 -15.08 12.05 14.78
C ALA A 339 -16.44 12.18 14.08
N ARG A 340 -17.04 11.03 13.74
CA ARG A 340 -18.28 10.91 12.96
C ARG A 340 -19.46 10.51 13.83
N ALA A 341 -20.67 10.71 13.32
CA ALA A 341 -21.88 10.29 14.01
C ALA A 341 -21.91 8.76 14.14
N GLY A 342 -21.85 8.26 15.38
CA GLY A 342 -21.80 6.85 15.72
C GLY A 342 -20.48 6.39 16.35
N ASP A 343 -19.40 7.19 16.22
CA ASP A 343 -18.18 7.03 17.02
C ASP A 343 -18.47 7.27 18.50
N ARG A 344 -17.59 6.78 19.37
CA ARG A 344 -17.60 7.13 20.79
C ARG A 344 -16.27 7.76 21.17
N LEU A 345 -16.33 8.94 21.77
CA LEU A 345 -15.15 9.64 22.26
C LEU A 345 -15.10 9.61 23.78
N MET A 346 -13.89 9.40 24.29
CA MET A 346 -13.54 9.59 25.70
C MET A 346 -12.28 10.45 25.77
N VAL A 347 -12.24 11.38 26.72
CA VAL A 347 -11.05 12.21 26.98
C VAL A 347 -10.68 12.05 28.45
N THR A 348 -9.45 11.62 28.68
CA THR A 348 -8.86 11.49 30.01
C THR A 348 -7.50 12.14 30.03
N ASP A 349 -7.14 12.70 31.19
CA ASP A 349 -5.78 13.10 31.47
C ASP A 349 -5.21 12.24 32.60
N PHE A 350 -3.89 12.18 32.69
CA PHE A 350 -3.22 11.43 33.74
C PHE A 350 -2.07 12.21 34.37
N SER A 351 -1.99 12.11 35.69
CA SER A 351 -0.82 12.46 36.49
C SER A 351 -0.90 11.72 37.83
N ALA A 352 0.13 11.85 38.68
CA ALA A 352 0.03 11.46 40.08
C ALA A 352 0.50 12.61 40.98
N LEU A 353 -0.08 12.73 42.16
CA LEU A 353 0.30 13.73 43.14
C LEU A 353 1.66 13.39 43.74
N ASN A 354 2.44 14.42 44.08
CA ASN A 354 3.67 14.27 44.84
C ASN A 354 3.43 13.95 46.34
N ASN A 355 2.72 12.84 46.60
CA ASN A 355 2.35 12.38 47.92
C ASN A 355 2.49 10.84 48.00
N PRO A 356 3.47 10.31 48.77
CA PRO A 356 4.44 11.04 49.59
C PRO A 356 5.45 11.86 48.76
N PRO A 357 6.11 12.89 49.33
CA PRO A 357 7.06 13.72 48.57
C PRO A 357 8.18 12.89 47.92
N ASN A 358 8.45 13.15 46.65
CA ASN A 358 9.40 12.46 45.77
C ASN A 358 9.07 10.99 45.49
N CYS A 359 7.79 10.59 45.56
CA CYS A 359 7.36 9.21 45.32
C CYS A 359 7.77 8.69 43.93
N GLY A 360 7.71 9.52 42.88
CA GLY A 360 8.09 9.13 41.51
C GLY A 360 9.58 8.82 41.34
N ASN A 361 10.44 9.45 42.13
CA ASN A 361 11.90 9.22 42.07
C ASN A 361 12.39 8.09 42.99
N THR A 362 11.52 7.56 43.85
CA THR A 362 11.91 6.65 44.93
C THR A 362 11.23 5.28 44.85
N ASN A 363 10.60 4.97 43.71
CA ASN A 363 9.86 3.72 43.49
C ASN A 363 8.76 3.45 44.54
N MET A 364 8.24 4.50 45.16
CA MET A 364 7.14 4.46 46.13
C MET A 364 5.79 4.66 45.44
N ASP A 365 4.71 4.17 46.04
CA ASP A 365 3.36 4.34 45.47
C ASP A 365 2.91 5.80 45.61
N CYS A 366 2.94 6.54 44.51
CA CYS A 366 2.33 7.87 44.43
C CYS A 366 0.80 7.76 44.41
N GLN A 367 0.12 8.73 45.01
CA GLN A 367 -1.32 8.86 44.87
C GLN A 367 -1.69 9.27 43.43
N LEU A 368 -2.37 8.38 42.69
CA LEU A 368 -2.82 8.61 41.31
C LEU A 368 -3.87 9.74 41.22
N ASP A 369 -3.76 10.60 40.20
CA ASP A 369 -4.68 11.68 39.84
C ASP A 369 -5.07 11.56 38.34
N LEU A 370 -5.83 10.51 38.05
CA LEU A 370 -6.41 10.24 36.73
C LEU A 370 -7.77 10.95 36.63
N ARG A 371 -7.95 11.89 35.70
CA ARG A 371 -9.21 12.63 35.58
C ARG A 371 -9.92 12.29 34.28
N LEU A 372 -11.18 11.89 34.43
CA LEU A 372 -12.10 11.73 33.31
C LEU A 372 -12.71 13.10 32.96
N LEU A 373 -12.30 13.68 31.85
CA LEU A 373 -12.75 15.01 31.41
C LEU A 373 -13.99 14.91 30.52
N LEU A 374 -14.02 13.89 29.65
CA LEU A 374 -15.20 13.53 28.88
C LEU A 374 -15.47 12.03 29.07
N PRO A 375 -16.61 11.63 29.67
CA PRO A 375 -16.99 10.22 29.72
C PRO A 375 -17.22 9.70 28.30
N ARG A 376 -17.04 8.40 28.10
CA ARG A 376 -17.31 7.75 26.80
C ARG A 376 -18.74 8.08 26.35
N THR A 377 -18.85 8.89 25.31
CA THR A 377 -20.11 9.46 24.83
C THR A 377 -20.25 9.22 23.34
N ASP A 378 -21.45 8.80 22.90
CA ASP A 378 -21.77 8.71 21.48
C ASP A 378 -21.63 10.09 20.82
N VAL A 379 -20.96 10.13 19.68
CA VAL A 379 -20.68 11.37 18.97
C VAL A 379 -21.96 11.86 18.29
N ILE A 380 -22.47 12.98 18.80
CA ILE A 380 -23.57 13.75 18.22
C ILE A 380 -22.96 15.03 17.66
N VAL A 381 -22.84 15.12 16.35
CA VAL A 381 -22.26 16.27 15.67
C VAL A 381 -23.26 17.44 15.67
N PRO A 382 -22.90 18.66 16.10
CA PRO A 382 -21.58 19.11 16.59
C PRO A 382 -21.42 19.14 18.12
N ALA A 383 -22.45 18.75 18.88
CA ALA A 383 -22.48 18.91 20.34
C ALA A 383 -21.36 18.16 21.07
N THR A 384 -21.13 16.88 20.73
CA THR A 384 -20.08 16.06 21.35
C THR A 384 -18.68 16.55 20.95
N ILE A 385 -18.51 17.03 19.72
CA ILE A 385 -17.24 17.61 19.25
C ILE A 385 -16.87 18.84 20.10
N ASN A 386 -17.81 19.76 20.32
CA ASN A 386 -17.57 20.94 21.15
C ASN A 386 -17.27 20.59 22.62
N ALA A 387 -17.93 19.55 23.15
CA ALA A 387 -17.67 19.04 24.49
C ALA A 387 -16.28 18.41 24.61
N ALA A 388 -15.85 17.63 23.62
CA ALA A 388 -14.51 17.05 23.55
C ALA A 388 -13.42 18.13 23.45
N LYS A 389 -13.61 19.14 22.59
CA LYS A 389 -12.69 20.28 22.52
C LYS A 389 -12.57 21.03 23.85
N SER A 390 -13.69 21.26 24.53
CA SER A 390 -13.69 21.91 25.84
C SER A 390 -13.00 21.08 26.92
N ALA A 391 -13.17 19.75 26.87
CA ALA A 391 -12.49 18.81 27.76
C ALA A 391 -10.97 18.83 27.54
N ILE A 392 -10.53 18.84 26.28
CA ILE A 392 -9.10 18.91 25.92
C ILE A 392 -8.49 20.24 26.40
N GLU A 393 -9.18 21.37 26.21
CA GLU A 393 -8.71 22.68 26.69
C GLU A 393 -8.57 22.79 28.22
N ALA A 394 -9.27 21.93 28.97
CA ALA A 394 -9.23 21.94 30.44
C ALA A 394 -8.03 21.20 31.03
N ILE A 395 -7.24 20.49 30.22
CA ILE A 395 -6.06 19.74 30.68
C ILE A 395 -5.00 20.73 31.18
N THR A 396 -4.43 20.46 32.36
CA THR A 396 -3.35 21.26 32.94
C THR A 396 -2.23 20.38 33.45
N ALA A 397 -0.99 20.84 33.31
CA ALA A 397 0.22 20.15 33.77
C ALA A 397 0.26 20.05 35.31
N ARG A 398 0.75 18.91 35.81
CA ARG A 398 0.76 18.47 37.21
C ARG A 398 2.13 17.87 37.55
N ASP A 399 2.24 16.82 38.37
CA ASP A 399 3.54 16.38 38.91
C ASP A 399 4.11 15.20 38.11
N TRP A 400 3.64 13.97 38.39
CA TRP A 400 4.29 12.73 37.93
C TRP A 400 3.57 12.04 36.77
N THR A 401 4.21 11.02 36.19
CA THR A 401 3.83 10.35 34.93
C THR A 401 3.47 8.87 35.15
N PRO A 402 2.22 8.55 35.53
CA PRO A 402 1.72 7.17 35.66
C PRO A 402 1.14 6.63 34.33
N ILE A 403 1.95 6.07 33.44
CA ILE A 403 1.47 5.55 32.13
C ILE A 403 0.66 4.25 32.31
N GLY A 404 1.20 3.24 32.98
CA GLY A 404 0.56 1.94 33.21
C GLY A 404 -0.83 2.04 33.85
N PRO A 405 -1.01 2.81 34.95
CA PRO A 405 -2.31 2.97 35.59
C PRO A 405 -3.29 3.76 34.69
N ALA A 406 -2.79 4.73 33.92
CA ALA A 406 -3.62 5.50 32.99
C ALA A 406 -4.16 4.61 31.85
N LEU A 407 -3.32 3.75 31.27
CA LEU A 407 -3.74 2.80 30.25
C LEU A 407 -4.75 1.79 30.80
N GLN A 408 -4.50 1.25 32.00
CA GLN A 408 -5.42 0.31 32.64
C GLN A 408 -6.80 0.95 32.89
N ASP A 409 -6.83 2.18 33.39
CA ASP A 409 -8.05 2.94 33.63
C ASP A 409 -8.79 3.29 32.33
N ALA A 410 -8.07 3.77 31.31
CA ALA A 410 -8.63 4.08 30.00
C ALA A 410 -9.25 2.83 29.34
N LYS A 411 -8.51 1.71 29.35
CA LYS A 411 -8.99 0.41 28.87
C LYS A 411 -10.24 -0.03 29.64
N ASN A 412 -10.24 0.03 30.97
CA ASN A 412 -11.40 -0.34 31.79
C ASN A 412 -12.63 0.51 31.46
N LYS A 413 -12.46 1.82 31.21
CA LYS A 413 -13.56 2.72 30.83
C LYS A 413 -14.07 2.47 29.40
N LEU A 414 -13.19 2.13 28.46
CA LEU A 414 -13.56 1.76 27.09
C LEU A 414 -14.26 0.38 27.03
N LEU A 415 -13.94 -0.54 27.93
CA LEU A 415 -14.60 -1.85 28.02
C LEU A 415 -15.85 -1.87 28.90
N ALA A 416 -16.08 -0.83 29.70
CA ALA A 416 -17.24 -0.73 30.56
C ALA A 416 -18.56 -0.77 29.77
N ALA A 417 -19.67 -1.12 30.42
CA ALA A 417 -20.99 -1.05 29.81
C ALA A 417 -21.39 0.42 29.51
N PRO A 418 -22.17 0.70 28.43
CA PRO A 418 -22.71 -0.23 27.44
C PRO A 418 -21.66 -0.76 26.46
N PHE A 419 -21.61 -2.08 26.31
CA PHE A 419 -20.69 -2.75 25.40
C PHE A 419 -21.01 -2.41 23.93
N SER A 420 -19.96 -2.20 23.14
CA SER A 420 -20.00 -2.05 21.68
C SER A 420 -19.08 -3.09 21.04
N LEU A 421 -19.45 -3.57 19.85
CA LEU A 421 -18.57 -4.36 18.99
C LEU A 421 -17.59 -3.49 18.19
N ASN A 422 -17.67 -2.16 18.35
CA ASN A 422 -16.76 -1.21 17.72
C ASN A 422 -15.30 -1.51 18.12
N PRO A 423 -14.36 -1.39 17.17
CA PRO A 423 -12.94 -1.34 17.46
C PRO A 423 -12.64 -0.30 18.55
N LYS A 424 -11.75 -0.65 19.49
CA LYS A 424 -11.40 0.20 20.63
C LYS A 424 -9.96 0.64 20.45
N HIS A 425 -9.78 1.95 20.35
CA HIS A 425 -8.47 2.56 20.16
C HIS A 425 -8.16 3.51 21.31
N ILE A 426 -6.96 3.42 21.84
CA ILE A 426 -6.41 4.39 22.79
C ILE A 426 -5.32 5.17 22.07
N PHE A 427 -5.43 6.49 22.05
CA PHE A 427 -4.35 7.37 21.60
C PHE A 427 -3.65 7.93 22.83
N LEU A 428 -2.46 7.42 23.11
CA LEU A 428 -1.62 7.84 24.22
C LEU A 428 -0.64 8.91 23.73
N LEU A 429 -0.63 10.08 24.36
CA LEU A 429 0.39 11.11 24.16
C LEU A 429 1.16 11.32 25.45
N SER A 430 2.49 11.25 25.40
CA SER A 430 3.38 11.51 26.54
C SER A 430 4.71 12.13 26.12
N ASP A 431 5.27 12.97 26.99
CA ASP A 431 6.53 13.71 26.77
C ASP A 431 7.68 13.27 27.69
N GLY A 432 7.49 12.21 28.49
CA GLY A 432 8.43 11.83 29.53
C GLY A 432 8.41 10.34 29.90
N GLU A 433 9.41 9.91 30.67
CA GLU A 433 9.52 8.53 31.17
C GLU A 433 8.46 8.20 32.23
N GLU A 434 7.97 6.96 32.20
CA GLU A 434 7.10 6.44 33.25
C GLU A 434 7.83 6.34 34.59
N ASN A 435 7.26 6.92 35.65
CA ASN A 435 7.92 7.00 36.96
C ASN A 435 7.01 6.65 38.15
N VAL A 436 5.77 6.23 37.91
CA VAL A 436 4.82 5.86 38.97
C VAL A 436 4.23 4.48 38.74
N LYS A 437 4.23 3.66 39.80
CA LYS A 437 3.70 2.29 39.78
C LYS A 437 2.16 2.25 39.79
N PRO A 438 1.56 1.14 39.30
CA PRO A 438 2.19 0.05 38.53
C PRO A 438 2.77 0.52 37.21
N LEU A 439 3.93 -0.03 36.81
CA LEU A 439 4.57 0.31 35.53
C LEU A 439 3.87 -0.41 34.37
N TYR A 440 4.13 0.00 33.13
CA TYR A 440 3.60 -0.68 31.95
C TYR A 440 3.87 -2.19 31.98
N ASN A 441 5.08 -2.60 32.34
CA ASN A 441 5.46 -4.02 32.43
C ASN A 441 4.59 -4.81 33.42
N ASP A 442 4.04 -4.18 34.45
CA ASP A 442 3.16 -4.83 35.43
C ASP A 442 1.74 -5.04 34.87
N VAL A 443 1.30 -4.19 33.92
CA VAL A 443 -0.04 -4.21 33.31
C VAL A 443 -0.05 -4.72 31.86
N ARG A 444 1.14 -4.99 31.28
CA ARG A 444 1.36 -5.35 29.88
C ARG A 444 0.46 -6.49 29.42
N GLN A 445 0.46 -7.62 30.11
CA GLN A 445 -0.33 -8.79 29.72
C GLN A 445 -1.84 -8.50 29.75
N GLU A 446 -2.29 -7.72 30.74
CA GLU A 446 -3.70 -7.34 30.86
C GLU A 446 -4.15 -6.44 29.70
N LEU A 447 -3.27 -5.57 29.21
CA LEU A 447 -3.56 -4.71 28.05
C LEU A 447 -3.61 -5.52 26.75
N ILE A 448 -2.67 -6.46 26.56
CA ILE A 448 -2.64 -7.38 25.41
C ILE A 448 -3.92 -8.23 25.37
N ASP A 449 -4.27 -8.87 26.50
CA ASP A 449 -5.44 -9.74 26.61
C ASP A 449 -6.77 -8.99 26.41
N SER A 450 -6.75 -7.65 26.51
CA SER A 450 -7.94 -6.81 26.39
C SER A 450 -8.42 -6.60 24.94
N GLY A 451 -7.54 -6.80 23.96
CA GLY A 451 -7.82 -6.56 22.53
C GLY A 451 -8.07 -5.09 22.18
N VAL A 452 -7.66 -4.14 23.04
CA VAL A 452 -7.69 -2.70 22.76
C VAL A 452 -6.39 -2.30 22.07
N VAL A 453 -6.49 -1.64 20.92
CA VAL A 453 -5.34 -1.15 20.15
C VAL A 453 -4.83 0.14 20.78
N ILE A 454 -3.54 0.24 21.09
CA ILE A 454 -2.94 1.43 21.70
C ILE A 454 -1.95 2.06 20.72
N ASN A 455 -2.30 3.23 20.21
CA ASN A 455 -1.42 4.05 19.39
C ASN A 455 -0.69 5.06 20.28
N THR A 456 0.61 5.19 20.12
CA THR A 456 1.46 5.99 21.00
C THR A 456 2.16 7.13 20.28
N ILE A 457 2.13 8.32 20.89
CA ILE A 457 2.81 9.53 20.44
C ILE A 457 3.84 9.93 21.49
N ALA A 458 5.12 9.77 21.16
CA ALA A 458 6.21 10.31 21.97
C ALA A 458 6.45 11.76 21.58
N PHE A 459 6.31 12.69 22.51
CA PHE A 459 6.40 14.12 22.23
C PHE A 459 7.65 14.75 22.84
N GLY A 460 8.56 15.22 22.00
CA GLY A 460 9.81 15.85 22.44
C GLY A 460 10.91 14.86 22.82
N PRO A 461 12.10 15.38 23.13
CA PRO A 461 13.33 14.58 23.30
C PRO A 461 13.42 13.84 24.64
N GLU A 462 12.52 14.10 25.58
CA GLU A 462 12.53 13.51 26.94
C GLU A 462 11.59 12.31 27.06
N ALA A 463 10.85 11.98 25.99
CA ALA A 463 9.96 10.84 25.96
C ALA A 463 10.75 9.52 25.82
N ASP A 464 10.32 8.48 26.54
CA ASP A 464 10.88 7.12 26.36
C ASP A 464 10.32 6.51 25.07
N GLU A 465 11.03 6.75 23.97
CA GLU A 465 10.67 6.22 22.65
C GLU A 465 10.61 4.70 22.62
N THR A 466 11.48 4.03 23.39
CA THR A 466 11.56 2.57 23.41
C THR A 466 10.33 1.98 24.10
N GLN A 467 9.95 2.53 25.25
CA GLN A 467 8.74 2.12 25.96
C GLN A 467 7.49 2.41 25.13
N MET A 468 7.38 3.59 24.53
CA MET A 468 6.22 3.98 23.71
C MET A 468 6.07 3.11 22.47
N ALA A 469 7.18 2.78 21.81
CA ALA A 469 7.22 1.87 20.68
C ALA A 469 6.79 0.44 21.08
N GLN A 470 7.25 -0.03 22.25
CA GLN A 470 6.87 -1.34 22.78
C GLN A 470 5.38 -1.43 23.09
N ILE A 471 4.79 -0.41 23.73
CA ILE A 471 3.35 -0.37 24.06
C ILE A 471 2.49 -0.53 22.80
N ALA A 472 2.85 0.19 21.74
CA ALA A 472 2.16 0.12 20.45
C ALA A 472 2.31 -1.28 19.82
N ALA A 473 3.55 -1.78 19.70
CA ALA A 473 3.83 -3.10 19.15
C ALA A 473 3.09 -4.24 19.86
N ASP A 474 3.02 -4.18 21.19
CA ASP A 474 2.39 -5.22 22.02
C ASP A 474 0.87 -5.30 21.82
N THR A 475 0.24 -4.18 21.48
CA THR A 475 -1.22 -4.08 21.33
C THR A 475 -1.70 -4.00 19.88
N GLY A 476 -0.78 -4.12 18.92
CA GLY A 476 -1.06 -4.00 17.49
C GLY A 476 -1.39 -2.57 17.04
N GLY A 477 -0.89 -1.58 17.78
CA GLY A 477 -1.01 -0.16 17.42
C GLY A 477 0.26 0.39 16.80
N GLU A 478 0.21 1.67 16.41
CA GLU A 478 1.30 2.37 15.78
C GLU A 478 2.03 3.35 16.72
N TYR A 479 3.34 3.47 16.52
CA TYR A 479 4.21 4.40 17.22
C TYR A 479 4.62 5.59 16.35
N ARG A 480 4.47 6.82 16.88
CA ARG A 480 4.80 8.06 16.19
C ARG A 480 5.61 9.01 17.11
N PRO A 481 6.93 9.17 16.91
CA PRO A 481 7.68 10.24 17.56
C PRO A 481 7.34 11.59 16.94
N VAL A 482 7.21 12.64 17.75
CA VAL A 482 6.97 14.02 17.31
C VAL A 482 7.96 14.96 17.99
N PRO A 483 8.92 15.54 17.25
CA PRO A 483 9.91 16.44 17.82
C PRO A 483 9.30 17.80 18.16
N THR A 484 9.80 18.47 19.19
CA THR A 484 9.32 19.80 19.62
C THR A 484 10.07 20.96 18.98
N THR A 485 11.19 20.72 18.28
CA THR A 485 11.95 21.77 17.59
C THR A 485 12.12 21.44 16.11
N ASP A 486 12.21 22.49 15.29
CA ASP A 486 12.39 22.43 13.83
C ASP A 486 13.83 22.07 13.42
N SER A 487 14.68 21.70 14.38
CA SER A 487 16.00 21.16 14.09
C SER A 487 15.79 19.91 13.24
N GLY A 488 16.32 19.90 12.02
CA GLY A 488 16.35 18.75 11.11
C GLY A 488 17.14 17.54 11.63
N ALA A 489 17.08 17.27 12.92
CA ALA A 489 17.30 15.97 13.49
C ALA A 489 16.14 15.10 13.02
N ILE A 490 16.42 14.30 12.01
CA ILE A 490 15.95 12.93 11.97
C ILE A 490 16.05 12.45 13.43
N MET A 491 14.93 12.20 14.11
CA MET A 491 14.93 11.31 15.28
C MET A 491 15.17 9.91 14.73
N ALA A 492 16.31 9.72 14.07
CA ALA A 492 16.81 8.40 13.75
C ALA A 492 17.11 7.83 15.11
N ALA A 493 16.31 6.85 15.51
CA ALA A 493 16.62 5.94 16.59
C ALA A 493 18.14 5.74 16.62
N SER A 494 18.76 5.99 17.76
CA SER A 494 20.14 5.61 17.92
C SER A 494 20.27 4.11 17.61
N THR A 495 21.42 3.68 17.09
CA THR A 495 21.66 2.25 16.81
C THR A 495 21.41 1.38 18.05
N ASP A 496 21.58 1.94 19.25
CA ASP A 496 21.32 1.28 20.53
C ASP A 496 19.82 1.09 20.81
N GLU A 497 18.96 2.05 20.46
CA GLU A 497 17.49 1.92 20.56
C GLU A 497 16.93 0.93 19.54
N MET A 498 17.44 0.94 18.31
CA MET A 498 17.08 -0.07 17.31
C MET A 498 17.51 -1.48 17.74
N ASN A 499 18.69 -1.61 18.35
CA ASN A 499 19.17 -2.87 18.91
C ASN A 499 18.35 -3.32 20.13
N ALA A 500 17.86 -2.39 20.96
CA ALA A 500 16.99 -2.69 22.08
C ALA A 500 15.60 -3.15 21.61
N LEU A 501 15.01 -2.49 20.60
CA LEU A 501 13.77 -2.94 19.97
C LEU A 501 13.92 -4.31 19.30
N ALA A 502 15.02 -4.54 18.59
CA ALA A 502 15.32 -5.84 17.99
C ALA A 502 15.53 -6.94 19.05
N ALA A 503 16.15 -6.62 20.19
CA ALA A 503 16.29 -7.54 21.32
C ALA A 503 14.95 -7.86 22.03
N MET A 504 13.94 -6.99 21.86
CA MET A 504 12.59 -7.16 22.39
C MET A 504 11.59 -7.71 21.36
N ASN A 505 12.05 -8.15 20.18
CA ASN A 505 11.20 -8.64 19.08
C ASN A 505 10.15 -7.64 18.59
N ALA A 506 10.42 -6.33 18.62
CA ALA A 506 9.50 -5.34 18.05
C ALA A 506 9.39 -5.48 16.51
N PRO A 507 8.19 -5.34 15.91
CA PRO A 507 7.98 -5.45 14.46
C PRO A 507 8.83 -4.47 13.64
N THR A 508 9.25 -4.88 12.44
CA THR A 508 10.10 -4.09 11.53
C THR A 508 9.48 -2.75 11.13
N GLU A 509 8.14 -2.64 11.15
CA GLU A 509 7.39 -1.41 10.87
C GLU A 509 7.65 -0.31 11.91
N VAL A 510 7.81 -0.69 13.19
CA VAL A 510 8.14 0.23 14.28
C VAL A 510 9.55 0.80 14.11
N GLN A 511 10.49 -0.01 13.60
CA GLN A 511 11.85 0.42 13.28
C GLN A 511 11.86 1.37 12.07
N ALA A 512 11.00 1.14 11.07
CA ALA A 512 10.87 2.01 9.91
C ALA A 512 10.24 3.37 10.26
N ALA A 513 9.27 3.41 11.18
CA ALA A 513 8.64 4.65 11.65
C ALA A 513 9.64 5.64 12.27
N MET A 514 10.76 5.16 12.82
CA MET A 514 11.83 6.00 13.37
C MET A 514 12.75 6.63 12.31
N SER A 515 12.51 6.40 11.00
CA SER A 515 13.39 6.90 9.92
C SER A 515 12.79 8.01 9.05
N ILE A 516 11.57 8.46 9.34
CA ILE A 516 10.82 9.41 8.50
C ILE A 516 11.09 10.87 8.92
N GLN A 517 11.20 11.78 7.94
CA GLN A 517 11.28 13.23 8.19
C GLN A 517 9.92 13.78 8.67
N ARG A 518 9.84 14.29 9.91
CA ARG A 518 8.57 14.67 10.55
C ARG A 518 8.41 16.18 10.73
N LEU A 519 7.15 16.64 10.77
CA LEU A 519 6.79 18.01 11.16
C LEU A 519 6.97 18.17 12.66
N PRO A 520 7.53 19.30 13.15
CA PRO A 520 7.64 19.51 14.57
C PRO A 520 6.29 19.91 15.17
N ASN A 521 6.23 19.78 16.49
CA ASN A 521 5.25 20.42 17.34
C ASN A 521 3.79 20.09 16.96
N HIS A 522 2.85 21.05 17.06
CA HIS A 522 1.43 20.80 16.83
C HIS A 522 1.12 20.31 15.39
N LEU A 523 1.94 20.64 14.39
CA LEU A 523 1.78 20.13 13.02
C LEU A 523 2.12 18.63 12.93
N GLY A 524 3.19 18.19 13.61
CA GLY A 524 3.53 16.77 13.73
C GLY A 524 2.50 16.00 14.54
N LEU A 525 2.00 16.58 15.62
CA LEU A 525 0.95 15.96 16.42
C LEU A 525 -0.36 15.83 15.63
N ALA A 526 -0.76 16.87 14.88
CA ALA A 526 -1.95 16.82 14.04
C ALA A 526 -1.83 15.77 12.94
N GLU A 527 -0.63 15.57 12.38
CA GLU A 527 -0.34 14.54 11.39
C GLU A 527 -0.47 13.13 11.99
N ALA A 528 0.12 12.89 13.17
CA ALA A 528 0.01 11.61 13.86
C ALA A 528 -1.44 11.28 14.22
N TYR A 529 -2.19 12.28 14.71
CA TYR A 529 -3.61 12.12 15.04
C TYR A 529 -4.51 11.89 13.83
N ASP A 530 -4.28 12.59 12.71
CA ASP A 530 -4.98 12.35 11.44
C ASP A 530 -4.74 10.93 10.95
N TYR A 531 -3.49 10.47 11.03
CA TYR A 531 -3.12 9.12 10.64
C TYR A 531 -3.81 8.06 11.51
N PHE A 532 -3.71 8.17 12.85
CA PHE A 532 -4.31 7.21 13.77
C PHE A 532 -5.83 7.16 13.68
N GLU A 533 -6.48 8.30 13.47
CA GLU A 533 -7.93 8.33 13.28
C GLU A 533 -8.36 7.77 11.93
N THR A 534 -7.56 7.99 10.88
CA THR A 534 -7.77 7.40 9.56
C THR A 534 -7.67 5.87 9.62
N GLU A 535 -6.64 5.35 10.27
CA GLU A 535 -6.45 3.91 10.54
C GLU A 535 -7.57 3.34 11.42
N ALA A 536 -7.90 4.01 12.53
CA ALA A 536 -8.97 3.58 13.43
C ALA A 536 -10.35 3.54 12.76
N GLN A 537 -10.55 4.28 11.67
CA GLN A 537 -11.77 4.27 10.87
C GLN A 537 -11.71 3.36 9.64
N ASP A 538 -10.63 2.59 9.48
CA ASP A 538 -10.36 1.75 8.30
C ASP A 538 -10.40 2.55 6.98
N ALA A 539 -9.96 3.80 7.04
CA ALA A 539 -9.78 4.62 5.87
C ALA A 539 -8.32 4.56 5.41
N ALA A 540 -8.09 4.54 4.10
CA ALA A 540 -6.74 4.62 3.53
C ALA A 540 -6.37 6.07 3.24
N ARG A 541 -5.17 6.50 3.68
CA ARG A 541 -4.61 7.80 3.30
C ARG A 541 -4.03 7.72 1.88
N ILE A 542 -4.67 8.40 0.93
CA ILE A 542 -4.28 8.35 -0.49
C ILE A 542 -3.19 9.37 -0.84
N PHE A 543 -3.12 10.50 -0.12
CA PHE A 543 -2.09 11.51 -0.34
C PHE A 543 -1.76 12.28 0.93
N TYR A 544 -0.52 12.77 1.02
CA TYR A 544 -0.01 13.66 2.06
C TYR A 544 0.77 14.80 1.41
N VAL A 545 0.48 16.03 1.82
CA VAL A 545 1.20 17.22 1.35
C VAL A 545 1.60 18.06 2.55
N ALA A 546 2.91 18.22 2.74
CA ALA A 546 3.47 19.14 3.72
C ALA A 546 4.09 20.35 2.99
N GLN A 547 3.66 21.55 3.37
CA GLN A 547 4.24 22.80 2.88
C GLN A 547 4.83 23.56 4.08
N ARG A 548 6.12 23.90 4.01
CA ARG A 548 6.81 24.72 5.02
C ARG A 548 7.22 26.06 4.44
N ASN A 549 7.38 27.07 5.29
CA ASN A 549 7.89 28.40 4.91
C ASN A 549 7.11 29.07 3.76
N VAL A 550 5.78 28.91 3.72
CA VAL A 550 4.94 29.57 2.72
C VAL A 550 4.82 31.06 3.07
N PRO A 551 5.32 31.98 2.23
CA PRO A 551 5.21 33.41 2.50
C PRO A 551 3.74 33.86 2.55
N GLY A 552 3.42 34.79 3.44
CA GLY A 552 2.07 35.35 3.53
C GLY A 552 1.62 35.95 2.19
N GLY A 553 0.48 35.48 1.67
CA GLY A 553 -0.07 35.91 0.39
C GLY A 553 0.37 35.10 -0.83
N GLU A 554 1.24 34.10 -0.66
CA GLU A 554 1.54 33.11 -1.70
C GLU A 554 0.66 31.85 -1.53
N TRP A 555 0.29 31.24 -2.65
CA TRP A 555 -0.43 29.97 -2.68
C TRP A 555 0.48 28.86 -3.20
N ARG A 556 0.40 27.68 -2.58
CA ARG A 556 0.97 26.44 -3.09
C ARG A 556 -0.19 25.55 -3.51
N GLU A 557 -0.20 25.14 -4.77
CA GLU A 557 -1.23 24.27 -5.32
C GLU A 557 -0.77 22.82 -5.27
N SER A 558 -1.71 21.91 -5.00
CA SER A 558 -1.48 20.48 -5.05
C SER A 558 -2.72 19.82 -5.64
N VAL A 559 -2.50 18.86 -6.53
CA VAL A 559 -3.57 18.19 -7.27
C VAL A 559 -3.57 16.72 -6.88
N ALA A 560 -4.75 16.23 -6.47
CA ALA A 560 -5.01 14.82 -6.26
C ALA A 560 -6.17 14.39 -7.16
N LEU A 561 -6.00 13.29 -7.88
CA LEU A 561 -7.03 12.69 -8.73
C LEU A 561 -7.71 11.58 -7.93
N VAL A 562 -9.02 11.73 -7.69
CA VAL A 562 -9.83 10.75 -6.94
C VAL A 562 -10.78 10.07 -7.92
N ASP A 563 -10.78 8.73 -7.92
CA ASP A 563 -11.65 7.95 -8.79
C ASP A 563 -13.13 8.11 -8.40
N LYS A 564 -14.02 7.99 -9.39
CA LYS A 564 -15.49 8.10 -9.20
C LYS A 564 -16.08 7.02 -8.28
N SER A 565 -15.34 5.95 -8.00
CA SER A 565 -15.74 4.89 -7.07
C SER A 565 -15.64 5.29 -5.60
N ALA A 566 -14.92 6.38 -5.27
CA ALA A 566 -14.83 6.87 -3.89
C ALA A 566 -16.19 7.42 -3.42
N SER A 567 -16.76 6.81 -2.37
CA SER A 567 -18.04 7.23 -1.79
C SER A 567 -17.92 8.48 -0.92
N THR A 568 -16.73 8.77 -0.40
CA THR A 568 -16.48 9.92 0.50
C THR A 568 -15.02 10.35 0.41
N LEU A 569 -14.77 11.64 0.21
CA LEU A 569 -13.44 12.24 0.24
C LEU A 569 -13.34 13.14 1.48
N ARG A 570 -12.36 12.89 2.34
CA ARG A 570 -12.04 13.73 3.51
C ARG A 570 -10.73 14.46 3.25
N ILE A 571 -10.71 15.77 3.47
CA ILE A 571 -9.51 16.60 3.38
C ILE A 571 -9.28 17.21 4.76
N VAL A 572 -8.14 16.90 5.36
CA VAL A 572 -7.71 17.44 6.65
C VAL A 572 -6.62 18.46 6.39
N VAL A 573 -6.81 19.67 6.92
CA VAL A 573 -5.86 20.77 6.78
C VAL A 573 -5.47 21.24 8.17
N ALA A 574 -4.23 21.02 8.53
CA ALA A 574 -3.58 21.65 9.67
C ALA A 574 -2.59 22.68 9.14
N GLY A 575 -2.55 23.85 9.77
CA GLY A 575 -1.66 24.93 9.38
C GLY A 575 -1.25 25.74 10.59
N ASP A 576 0.01 26.18 10.57
CA ASP A 576 0.54 27.10 11.54
C ASP A 576 0.81 28.46 10.90
N GLN A 577 0.64 29.53 11.67
CA GLN A 577 1.07 30.86 11.25
C GLN A 577 2.38 31.21 11.96
N PRO A 578 3.29 31.93 11.30
CA PRO A 578 4.50 32.41 11.98
C PRO A 578 4.09 33.21 13.21
N ASP A 579 4.78 32.94 14.33
CA ASP A 579 4.56 33.66 15.58
C ASP A 579 4.53 35.16 15.32
N SER A 580 3.46 35.81 15.78
CA SER A 580 3.47 37.27 15.81
C SER A 580 4.65 37.69 16.69
N PRO A 581 5.64 38.44 16.18
CA PRO A 581 6.62 39.05 17.06
C PRO A 581 5.80 39.96 17.98
N GLY A 582 5.80 39.63 19.27
CA GLY A 582 5.02 40.36 20.27
C GLY A 582 5.18 41.87 20.09
N CYS A 583 4.06 42.59 20.19
CA CYS A 583 4.10 44.01 20.51
C CYS A 583 4.62 44.22 21.93
#